data_AF-A0A7S1CW85-F1
#
_entry.id   AF-A0A7S1CW85-F1
#
_cell.length_a   1.000
_cell.length_b   1.000
_cell.length_c   1.000
_cell.angle_alpha   90.00
_cell.angle_beta   90.00
_cell.angle_gamma   90.00
#
_symmetry.space_group_name_H-M   'P 1'
#
loop_
_entity.id
_entity.type
_entity.pdbx_description
1 polymer ?
#
loop_
_entity_poly.entity_id
_entity_poly.type
_entity_poly.pdbx_seq_one_letter_code
_entity_poly.pdbx_strand_id
1 'polypeptide(L)'
;SLSDALSTASRGEFLRTVSTTLVSVSSSAPRSLDVGGGVDLYVPQVSVPDVPYPSSLEGLWVIERVVTSIEGDSFQAETAWRTLGGGSSSIRTPEKFLTNYIKTNDNNNNNYAVLDRGYEYKSRKDRVKSVQWESTQPNVMRIDGGRSTIAVVRRSVEPPSDQGFGFNELYSITEEPFERAA
;
A
#
# COMPACT_ATOMS: atom_id res chain seq x y z
N SER A 1 -18.26 -30.44 11.18
CA SER A 1 -18.29 -29.19 11.96
C SER A 1 -16.96 -28.47 11.70
N LEU A 2 -16.94 -27.53 10.76
CA LEU A 2 -15.73 -26.79 10.33
C LEU A 2 -15.32 -25.69 11.33
N SER A 3 -16.10 -25.51 12.41
CA SER A 3 -15.86 -24.49 13.44
C SER A 3 -14.71 -24.83 14.39
N ASP A 4 -14.35 -26.11 14.54
CA ASP A 4 -13.38 -26.54 15.55
C ASP A 4 -11.94 -26.68 15.02
N ALA A 5 -11.76 -26.73 13.70
CA ALA A 5 -10.43 -26.83 13.08
C ALA A 5 -9.68 -25.48 13.02
N LEU A 6 -10.38 -24.37 13.28
CA LEU A 6 -9.83 -23.00 13.31
C LEU A 6 -9.42 -22.54 14.71
N SER A 7 -9.52 -23.41 15.73
CA SER A 7 -9.39 -23.02 17.13
C SER A 7 -7.94 -22.95 17.65
N THR A 8 -6.94 -23.55 17.00
CA THR A 8 -5.61 -23.67 17.64
C THR A 8 -4.41 -23.76 16.71
N ALA A 9 -4.61 -23.82 15.39
CA ALA A 9 -3.52 -23.67 14.43
C ALA A 9 -3.20 -22.18 14.29
N SER A 10 -2.15 -21.74 15.00
CA SER A 10 -1.35 -20.55 14.74
C SER A 10 -1.96 -19.53 13.77
N ARG A 11 -2.56 -18.47 14.32
CA ARG A 11 -2.86 -17.19 13.63
C ARG A 11 -1.66 -16.56 12.86
N GLY A 12 -0.50 -17.22 12.83
CA GLY A 12 0.75 -16.72 12.27
C GLY A 12 1.22 -17.37 10.96
N GLU A 13 0.57 -18.40 10.41
CA GLU A 13 1.18 -19.16 9.29
C GLU A 13 0.51 -19.10 7.91
N PHE A 14 -0.58 -18.33 7.71
CA PHE A 14 -1.38 -18.50 6.48
C PHE A 14 -1.51 -17.31 5.54
N LEU A 15 -0.58 -16.35 5.51
CA LEU A 15 -0.65 -15.26 4.52
C LEU A 15 0.69 -15.02 3.82
N ARG A 16 0.91 -15.73 2.72
CA ARG A 16 1.90 -15.33 1.72
C ARG A 16 1.20 -14.45 0.68
N THR A 17 1.03 -13.16 1.01
CA THR A 17 0.57 -12.18 0.02
C THR A 17 1.77 -11.78 -0.83
N VAL A 18 1.69 -11.97 -2.15
CA VAL A 18 2.67 -11.42 -3.10
C VAL A 18 2.13 -10.07 -3.57
N SER A 19 2.84 -9.00 -3.21
CA SER A 19 2.56 -7.64 -3.66
C SER A 19 3.73 -7.13 -4.47
N THR A 20 3.48 -6.75 -5.71
CA THR A 20 4.45 -6.03 -6.54
C THR A 20 4.07 -4.57 -6.60
N THR A 21 5.01 -3.68 -6.25
CA THR A 21 4.79 -2.24 -6.23
C THR A 21 5.77 -1.54 -7.15
N LEU A 22 5.25 -0.76 -8.10
CA LEU A 22 6.03 0.12 -8.97
C LEU A 22 5.79 1.58 -8.57
N VAL A 23 6.84 2.41 -8.56
CA VAL A 23 6.78 3.80 -8.09
C VAL A 23 7.40 4.77 -9.10
N SER A 24 6.67 5.84 -9.42
CA SER A 24 7.13 7.01 -10.17
C SER A 24 7.21 8.24 -9.26
N VAL A 25 8.30 9.02 -9.36
CA VAL A 25 8.53 10.25 -8.58
C VAL A 25 8.78 11.43 -9.54
N SER A 26 8.03 12.53 -9.41
CA SER A 26 8.19 13.74 -10.24
C SER A 26 8.08 15.03 -9.42
N SER A 27 8.91 16.05 -9.69
CA SER A 27 9.07 17.25 -8.85
C SER A 27 8.59 18.60 -9.43
N SER A 28 7.86 18.65 -10.55
CA SER A 28 7.18 19.91 -10.96
C SER A 28 6.08 19.70 -12.01
N ALA A 29 4.82 20.07 -11.68
CA ALA A 29 3.58 19.83 -12.46
C ALA A 29 3.36 18.34 -12.81
N PRO A 30 2.12 17.81 -12.94
CA PRO A 30 1.89 16.36 -12.96
C PRO A 30 2.34 15.76 -14.30
N ARG A 31 3.63 15.47 -14.40
CA ARG A 31 4.25 14.64 -15.43
C ARG A 31 4.95 13.52 -14.70
N SER A 32 4.19 12.46 -14.45
CA SER A 32 4.68 11.24 -13.81
C SER A 32 5.60 10.54 -14.80
N LEU A 33 6.91 10.65 -14.58
CA LEU A 33 7.92 9.92 -15.34
C LEU A 33 8.04 8.53 -14.74
N ASP A 34 7.61 7.51 -15.48
CA ASP A 34 7.86 6.12 -15.11
C ASP A 34 9.37 5.89 -14.91
N VAL A 35 9.72 5.20 -13.84
CA VAL A 35 11.12 4.89 -13.54
C VAL A 35 11.54 3.75 -14.47
N GLY A 36 12.16 4.13 -15.61
CA GLY A 36 12.77 3.22 -16.57
C GLY A 36 12.05 3.07 -17.93
N GLY A 37 10.89 3.69 -18.13
CA GLY A 37 10.03 3.42 -19.30
C GLY A 37 9.92 4.50 -20.38
N GLY A 38 10.22 5.78 -20.08
CA GLY A 38 10.08 6.85 -21.07
C GLY A 38 8.64 7.09 -21.58
N VAL A 39 7.62 6.68 -20.84
CA VAL A 39 6.21 6.85 -21.20
C VAL A 39 5.60 7.99 -20.38
N ASP A 40 5.09 9.02 -21.06
CA ASP A 40 4.29 10.11 -20.49
C ASP A 40 2.90 9.55 -20.15
N LEU A 41 2.65 9.26 -18.87
CA LEU A 41 1.40 8.65 -18.42
C LEU A 41 0.36 9.74 -18.13
N TYR A 42 -0.54 9.96 -19.10
CA TYR A 42 -1.88 10.46 -18.78
C TYR A 42 -2.49 9.52 -17.74
N VAL A 43 -2.91 10.04 -16.58
CA VAL A 43 -3.42 9.23 -15.46
C VAL A 43 -4.95 9.13 -15.57
N PRO A 44 -5.51 8.08 -16.20
CA PRO A 44 -6.94 7.81 -16.04
C PRO A 44 -7.23 7.50 -14.57
N GLN A 45 -8.36 7.97 -14.06
CA GLN A 45 -8.80 7.59 -12.72
C GLN A 45 -8.99 6.07 -12.65
N VAL A 46 -8.29 5.43 -11.70
CA VAL A 46 -8.49 4.01 -11.41
C VAL A 46 -9.92 3.83 -10.89
N SER A 47 -10.77 3.17 -11.66
CA SER A 47 -12.16 2.87 -11.29
C SER A 47 -12.32 1.58 -10.47
N VAL A 48 -11.20 0.92 -10.15
CA VAL A 48 -11.19 -0.38 -9.47
C VAL A 48 -11.32 -0.16 -7.95
N PRO A 49 -12.14 -0.95 -7.24
CA PRO A 49 -12.17 -0.94 -5.77
C PRO A 49 -10.80 -1.28 -5.17
N ASP A 50 -10.62 -1.02 -3.88
CA ASP A 50 -9.37 -1.38 -3.19
C ASP A 50 -9.14 -2.90 -3.22
N VAL A 51 -7.93 -3.33 -2.83
CA VAL A 51 -7.54 -4.73 -2.70
C VAL A 51 -8.44 -5.40 -1.65
N PRO A 52 -9.27 -6.38 -2.03
CA PRO A 52 -10.11 -7.12 -1.10
C PRO A 52 -9.30 -8.19 -0.38
N TYR A 53 -9.42 -8.22 0.94
CA TYR A 53 -8.89 -9.26 1.81
C TYR A 53 -10.03 -10.11 2.38
N PRO A 54 -9.75 -11.38 2.76
CA PRO A 54 -10.73 -12.19 3.48
C PRO A 54 -11.27 -11.45 4.71
N SER A 55 -12.59 -11.50 4.94
CA SER A 55 -13.24 -10.81 6.07
C SER A 55 -12.72 -11.28 7.43
N SER A 56 -12.13 -12.47 7.52
CA SER A 56 -11.50 -12.99 8.73
C SER A 56 -10.26 -12.20 9.17
N LEU A 57 -9.71 -11.34 8.30
CA LEU A 57 -8.60 -10.45 8.64
C LEU A 57 -9.04 -9.15 9.31
N GLU A 58 -10.35 -8.87 9.41
CA GLU A 58 -10.85 -7.66 10.06
C GLU A 58 -10.23 -7.45 11.46
N GLY A 59 -9.74 -6.25 11.71
CA GLY A 59 -9.13 -5.83 12.98
C GLY A 59 -7.64 -5.49 12.90
N LEU A 60 -7.04 -5.33 14.08
CA LEU A 60 -5.65 -4.90 14.25
C LEU A 60 -4.68 -6.08 14.16
N TRP A 61 -3.58 -5.87 13.43
CA TRP A 61 -2.50 -6.85 13.27
C TRP A 61 -1.14 -6.22 13.45
N VAL A 62 -0.21 -7.02 13.99
CA VAL A 62 1.23 -6.75 13.90
C VAL A 62 1.74 -7.54 12.70
N ILE A 63 2.28 -6.85 11.71
CA ILE A 63 2.84 -7.46 10.50
C ILE A 63 4.37 -7.41 10.58
N GLU A 64 5.02 -8.50 10.19
CA GLU A 64 6.43 -8.52 9.85
C GLU A 64 6.56 -8.62 8.32
N ARG A 65 7.23 -7.66 7.69
CA ARG A 65 7.45 -7.65 6.25
C ARG A 65 8.93 -7.85 5.93
N VAL A 66 9.20 -8.73 4.97
CA VAL A 66 10.54 -9.04 4.48
C VAL A 66 10.57 -8.88 2.96
N VAL A 67 11.47 -8.02 2.45
CA VAL A 67 11.70 -7.89 1.01
C VAL A 67 12.66 -8.97 0.56
N THR A 68 12.13 -9.98 -0.15
CA THR A 68 12.90 -11.17 -0.57
C THR A 68 13.69 -10.95 -1.85
N SER A 69 13.20 -10.09 -2.75
CA SER A 69 13.83 -9.79 -4.03
C SER A 69 13.60 -8.33 -4.41
N ILE A 70 14.52 -7.78 -5.20
CA ILE A 70 14.40 -6.47 -5.85
C ILE A 70 14.76 -6.71 -7.31
N GLU A 71 13.87 -6.30 -8.20
CA GLU A 71 14.10 -6.32 -9.63
C GLU A 71 14.41 -4.89 -10.10
N GLY A 72 15.44 -4.73 -10.92
CA GLY A 72 15.91 -3.41 -11.35
C GLY A 72 16.87 -2.76 -10.37
N ASP A 73 16.76 -1.43 -10.23
CA ASP A 73 17.69 -0.63 -9.45
C ASP A 73 17.33 -0.61 -7.95
N SER A 74 18.30 -0.97 -7.10
CA SER A 74 18.10 -1.10 -5.66
C SER A 74 17.93 0.25 -4.95
N PHE A 75 18.54 1.32 -5.46
CA PHE A 75 18.42 2.66 -4.89
C PHE A 75 17.03 3.24 -5.15
N GLN A 76 16.50 3.04 -6.35
CA GLN A 76 15.13 3.40 -6.70
C GLN A 76 14.12 2.60 -5.89
N ALA A 77 14.34 1.29 -5.71
CA ALA A 77 13.49 0.45 -4.88
C ALA A 77 13.50 0.90 -3.40
N GLU A 78 14.67 1.22 -2.84
CA GLU A 78 14.76 1.74 -1.48
C GLU A 78 14.09 3.11 -1.33
N THR A 79 14.24 3.99 -2.31
CA THR A 79 13.55 5.28 -2.35
C THR A 79 12.04 5.09 -2.35
N ALA A 80 11.52 4.27 -3.27
CA ALA A 80 10.12 3.90 -3.36
C ALA A 80 9.58 3.35 -2.03
N TRP A 81 10.29 2.40 -1.42
CA TRP A 81 9.93 1.80 -0.14
C TRP A 81 9.84 2.84 0.98
N ARG A 82 10.83 3.76 1.10
CA ARG A 82 10.81 4.85 2.09
C ARG A 82 9.67 5.83 1.87
N THR A 83 9.32 6.10 0.61
CA THR A 83 8.22 7.01 0.30
C THR A 83 6.87 6.38 0.65
N LEU A 84 6.72 5.07 0.46
CA LEU A 84 5.56 4.24 0.86
C LEU A 84 5.54 3.89 2.36
N GLY A 85 6.15 4.71 3.21
CA GLY A 85 6.12 4.55 4.66
C GLY A 85 7.29 3.77 5.25
N GLY A 86 8.23 3.28 4.43
CA GLY A 86 9.43 2.60 4.91
C GLY A 86 10.25 3.45 5.88
N GLY A 87 10.84 2.78 6.87
CA GLY A 87 11.69 3.39 7.89
C GLY A 87 13.04 3.87 7.37
N SER A 88 13.94 4.26 8.27
CA SER A 88 15.30 4.70 7.92
C SER A 88 16.31 3.56 7.76
N SER A 89 15.93 2.33 8.10
CA SER A 89 16.75 1.12 7.90
C SER A 89 16.82 0.73 6.43
N SER A 90 17.68 -0.23 6.10
CA SER A 90 17.72 -0.82 4.77
C SER A 90 16.37 -1.49 4.44
N ILE A 91 15.93 -1.38 3.18
CA ILE A 91 14.78 -2.10 2.62
C ILE A 91 14.84 -3.63 2.83
N ARG A 92 16.04 -4.20 3.02
CA ARG A 92 16.24 -5.64 3.24
C ARG A 92 16.08 -6.06 4.71
N THR A 93 16.07 -5.11 5.64
CA THR A 93 15.86 -5.41 7.05
C THR A 93 14.37 -5.71 7.29
N PRO A 94 14.02 -6.83 7.94
CA PRO A 94 12.64 -7.09 8.32
C PRO A 94 12.06 -5.90 9.11
N GLU A 95 10.89 -5.41 8.69
CA GLU A 95 10.19 -4.35 9.39
C GLU A 95 8.96 -4.91 10.12
N LYS A 96 8.70 -4.39 11.32
CA LYS A 96 7.50 -4.70 12.11
C LYS A 96 6.64 -3.47 12.25
N PHE A 97 5.37 -3.56 11.94
CA PHE A 97 4.44 -2.44 12.03
C PHE A 97 3.01 -2.88 12.31
N LEU A 98 2.19 -1.90 12.71
CA LEU A 98 0.77 -2.12 12.98
C LEU A 98 -0.04 -1.85 11.72
N THR A 99 -1.02 -2.70 11.47
CA THR A 99 -2.02 -2.46 10.44
C THR A 99 -3.42 -2.70 11.00
N ASN A 100 -4.42 -2.17 10.30
CA ASN A 100 -5.82 -2.39 10.59
C ASN A 100 -6.53 -2.78 9.30
N TYR A 101 -7.24 -3.89 9.31
CA TYR A 101 -8.14 -4.24 8.21
C TYR A 101 -9.56 -3.84 8.61
N ILE A 102 -10.15 -2.95 7.83
CA ILE A 102 -11.48 -2.41 8.09
C ILE A 102 -12.51 -3.08 7.19
N LYS A 103 -13.69 -3.30 7.74
CA LYS A 103 -14.82 -3.79 6.95
C LYS A 103 -15.22 -2.73 5.93
N THR A 104 -15.25 -3.13 4.67
CA THR A 104 -15.95 -2.37 3.64
C THR A 104 -17.30 -3.03 3.41
N ASN A 105 -18.37 -2.24 3.54
CA ASN A 105 -19.67 -2.64 3.05
C ASN A 105 -19.77 -2.09 1.62
N ASP A 106 -19.48 -2.91 0.62
CA ASP A 106 -20.09 -2.64 -0.67
C ASP A 106 -21.61 -2.91 -0.52
N ASN A 107 -22.45 -2.10 -1.16
CA ASN A 107 -23.90 -2.28 -1.09
C ASN A 107 -24.38 -3.61 -1.72
N ASN A 108 -23.45 -4.49 -2.11
CA ASN A 108 -23.67 -5.77 -2.78
C ASN A 108 -23.46 -6.98 -1.86
N ASN A 109 -23.36 -6.76 -0.54
CA ASN A 109 -23.30 -7.82 0.46
C ASN A 109 -22.03 -8.69 0.37
N ASN A 110 -20.97 -8.21 -0.29
CA ASN A 110 -19.68 -8.88 -0.27
C ASN A 110 -18.94 -8.50 1.02
N ASN A 111 -18.85 -9.45 1.96
CA ASN A 111 -18.03 -9.26 3.15
C ASN A 111 -16.55 -9.45 2.79
N TYR A 112 -15.85 -8.36 2.55
CA TYR A 112 -14.39 -8.33 2.48
C TYR A 112 -13.83 -7.24 3.39
N ALA A 113 -12.59 -7.43 3.80
CA ALA A 113 -11.85 -6.40 4.51
C ALA A 113 -10.96 -5.64 3.52
N VAL A 114 -10.65 -4.39 3.83
CA VAL A 114 -9.64 -3.60 3.11
C VAL A 114 -8.60 -3.13 4.09
N LEU A 115 -7.37 -2.99 3.61
CA LEU A 115 -6.26 -2.46 4.38
C LEU A 115 -6.48 -0.96 4.64
N ASP A 116 -6.49 -0.53 5.90
CA ASP A 116 -6.42 0.89 6.24
C ASP A 116 -5.00 1.40 5.95
N ARG A 117 -4.81 1.88 4.71
CA ARG A 117 -3.52 2.34 4.20
C ARG A 117 -3.00 3.54 4.99
N GLY A 118 -3.91 4.39 5.49
CA GLY A 118 -3.55 5.56 6.28
C GLY A 118 -2.99 5.15 7.65
N TYR A 119 -3.64 4.17 8.29
CA TYR A 119 -3.17 3.61 9.56
C TYR A 119 -1.83 2.89 9.39
N GLU A 120 -1.67 2.04 8.36
CA GLU A 120 -0.39 1.39 8.07
C GLU A 120 0.72 2.42 7.84
N TYR A 121 0.49 3.42 6.99
CA TYR A 121 1.50 4.42 6.68
C TYR A 121 1.97 5.16 7.93
N LYS A 122 1.02 5.54 8.80
CA LYS A 122 1.30 6.25 10.05
C LYS A 122 2.03 5.37 11.06
N SER A 123 1.71 4.08 11.15
CA SER A 123 2.38 3.17 12.09
C SER A 123 3.86 2.94 11.74
N ARG A 124 4.24 3.18 10.48
CA ARG A 124 5.61 3.02 9.96
C ARG A 124 6.43 4.31 9.98
N LYS A 125 5.79 5.48 10.18
CA LYS A 125 6.44 6.81 10.11
C LYS A 125 6.18 7.66 11.36
N ASP A 126 7.16 7.68 12.26
CA ASP A 126 7.09 8.43 13.52
C ASP A 126 6.94 9.96 13.37
N ARG A 127 7.29 10.53 12.21
CA ARG A 127 7.36 11.99 12.01
C ARG A 127 6.21 12.58 11.18
N VAL A 128 5.26 11.75 10.76
CA VAL A 128 4.11 12.21 9.98
C VAL A 128 3.06 12.78 10.92
N LYS A 129 2.66 14.04 10.70
CA LYS A 129 1.68 14.74 11.55
C LYS A 129 0.26 14.29 11.23
N SER A 130 -0.05 14.09 9.95
CA SER A 130 -1.37 13.68 9.50
C SER A 130 -1.31 12.81 8.25
N VAL A 131 -2.19 11.82 8.18
CA VAL A 131 -2.46 11.03 6.98
C VAL A 131 -3.96 11.08 6.75
N GLN A 132 -4.37 11.38 5.52
CA GLN A 132 -5.76 11.37 5.07
C GLN A 132 -5.89 10.29 4.00
N TRP A 133 -6.70 9.29 4.31
CA TRP A 133 -7.03 8.19 3.41
C TRP A 133 -8.42 7.68 3.81
N GLU A 134 -9.22 7.29 2.82
CA GLU A 134 -10.59 6.81 3.02
C GLU A 134 -10.82 5.57 2.16
N SER A 135 -11.48 4.54 2.71
CA SER A 135 -11.79 3.31 1.96
C SER A 135 -12.73 3.53 0.78
N THR A 136 -13.53 4.61 0.82
CA THR A 136 -14.39 5.03 -0.29
C THR A 136 -13.64 5.77 -1.40
N GLN A 137 -12.40 6.21 -1.12
CA GLN A 137 -11.49 6.86 -2.06
C GLN A 137 -10.08 6.25 -1.95
N PRO A 138 -9.93 4.93 -2.16
CA PRO A 138 -8.74 4.19 -1.74
C PRO A 138 -7.50 4.54 -2.56
N ASN A 139 -7.68 5.20 -3.70
CA ASN A 139 -6.64 5.46 -4.68
C ASN A 139 -5.82 6.72 -4.39
N VAL A 140 -6.16 7.50 -3.36
CA VAL A 140 -5.43 8.72 -3.01
C VAL A 140 -5.19 8.77 -1.51
N MET A 141 -3.92 8.92 -1.14
CA MET A 141 -3.51 9.19 0.23
C MET A 141 -2.77 10.54 0.28
N ARG A 142 -3.20 11.42 1.18
CA ARG A 142 -2.58 12.74 1.41
C ARG A 142 -1.88 12.77 2.75
N ILE A 143 -0.66 13.27 2.76
CA ILE A 143 0.21 13.31 3.93
C ILE A 143 0.48 14.77 4.29
N ASP A 144 0.47 15.08 5.58
CA ASP A 144 0.78 16.40 6.16
C ASP A 144 0.05 17.56 5.46
N GLY A 145 -1.28 17.42 5.35
CA GLY A 145 -2.14 18.44 4.74
C GLY A 145 -2.05 18.52 3.22
N GLY A 146 -1.45 17.52 2.55
CA GLY A 146 -1.33 17.46 1.09
C GLY A 146 0.07 17.74 0.55
N ARG A 147 1.04 18.04 1.43
CA ARG A 147 2.45 18.23 1.06
C ARG A 147 3.06 17.06 0.32
N SER A 148 2.60 15.84 0.64
CA SER A 148 2.88 14.66 -0.18
C SER A 148 1.58 13.97 -0.51
N THR A 149 1.44 13.57 -1.76
CA THR A 149 0.30 12.78 -2.26
C THR A 149 0.82 11.50 -2.87
N ILE A 150 0.28 10.38 -2.43
CA ILE A 150 0.50 9.06 -3.01
C ILE A 150 -0.80 8.66 -3.70
N ALA A 151 -0.75 8.45 -5.02
CA ALA A 151 -1.90 8.09 -5.83
C ALA A 151 -1.67 6.75 -6.53
N VAL A 152 -2.65 5.85 -6.46
CA VAL A 152 -2.66 4.61 -7.26
C VAL A 152 -3.10 4.96 -8.68
N VAL A 153 -2.18 4.79 -9.63
CA VAL A 153 -2.34 5.08 -11.06
C VAL A 153 -2.88 3.87 -11.82
N ARG A 154 -2.52 2.66 -11.39
CA ARG A 154 -3.01 1.40 -11.94
C ARG A 154 -3.06 0.36 -10.83
N ARG A 155 -4.09 -0.49 -10.87
CA ARG A 155 -4.25 -1.65 -9.98
C ARG A 155 -4.69 -2.86 -10.79
N SER A 156 -4.08 -4.01 -10.51
CA SER A 156 -4.58 -5.34 -10.87
C SER A 156 -4.77 -6.15 -9.60
N VAL A 157 -5.90 -6.85 -9.48
CA VAL A 157 -6.25 -7.62 -8.29
C VAL A 157 -6.59 -9.05 -8.70
N GLU A 158 -5.98 -10.01 -8.01
CA GLU A 158 -6.36 -11.42 -8.01
C GLU A 158 -7.15 -11.69 -6.72
N PRO A 159 -8.47 -11.95 -6.80
CA PRO A 159 -9.29 -12.14 -5.61
C PRO A 159 -8.89 -13.41 -4.84
N PRO A 160 -9.16 -13.46 -3.52
CA PRO A 160 -8.99 -14.66 -2.70
C PRO A 160 -9.57 -15.94 -3.30
N SER A 161 -8.70 -16.94 -3.47
CA SER A 161 -9.04 -18.29 -3.91
C SER A 161 -8.20 -19.33 -3.16
N ASP A 162 -8.51 -20.62 -3.37
CA ASP A 162 -7.71 -21.73 -2.84
C ASP A 162 -6.26 -21.75 -3.37
N GLN A 163 -6.00 -21.04 -4.48
CA GLN A 163 -4.66 -20.88 -5.06
C GLN A 163 -3.90 -19.65 -4.53
N GLY A 164 -4.53 -18.87 -3.65
CA GLY A 164 -3.99 -17.63 -3.11
C GLY A 164 -4.68 -16.39 -3.67
N PHE A 165 -4.05 -15.24 -3.41
CA PHE A 165 -4.45 -13.92 -3.88
C PHE A 165 -3.24 -13.01 -3.97
N GLY A 166 -3.38 -11.93 -4.73
CA GLY A 166 -2.31 -10.99 -4.98
C GLY A 166 -2.82 -9.73 -5.64
N PHE A 167 -1.95 -8.74 -5.71
CA PHE A 167 -2.23 -7.52 -6.45
C PHE A 167 -0.94 -6.87 -6.93
N ASN A 168 -1.10 -6.03 -7.96
CA ASN A 168 -0.04 -5.19 -8.48
C ASN A 168 -0.55 -3.75 -8.57
N GLU A 169 0.21 -2.83 -8.00
CA GLU A 169 -0.11 -1.41 -8.02
C GLU A 169 1.05 -0.56 -8.53
N LEU A 170 0.70 0.38 -9.39
CA LEU A 170 1.56 1.47 -9.81
C LEU A 170 1.16 2.74 -9.05
N TYR A 171 2.14 3.38 -8.43
CA TYR A 171 1.96 4.60 -7.67
C TYR A 171 2.61 5.80 -8.34
N SER A 172 1.90 6.93 -8.33
CA SER A 172 2.47 8.27 -8.54
C SER A 172 2.66 8.95 -7.19
N ILE A 173 3.83 9.51 -6.98
CA ILE A 173 4.16 10.25 -5.77
C ILE A 173 4.47 11.70 -6.16
N THR A 174 3.72 12.61 -5.56
CA THR A 174 3.91 14.06 -5.73
C THR A 174 4.24 14.65 -4.38
N GLU A 175 5.35 15.38 -4.31
CA GLU A 175 5.72 16.18 -3.16
C GLU A 175 5.66 17.66 -3.56
N GLU A 176 5.12 18.51 -2.69
CA GLU A 176 5.22 19.95 -2.86
C GLU A 176 6.70 20.36 -2.88
N PRO A 177 7.08 21.32 -3.73
CA PRO A 177 8.45 21.82 -3.74
C PRO A 177 8.82 22.32 -2.35
N PHE A 178 9.99 21.92 -1.84
CA PHE A 178 10.55 22.54 -0.65
C PHE A 178 10.73 24.05 -0.91
N GLU A 179 9.98 24.89 -0.19
CA GLU A 179 10.32 26.30 -0.07
C GLU A 179 11.69 26.38 0.62
N ARG A 180 12.73 26.76 -0.12
CA ARG A 180 14.00 27.13 0.50
C ARG A 180 13.74 28.40 1.32
N ALA A 181 14.07 28.36 2.60
CA ALA A 181 14.11 29.56 3.42
C ALA A 181 15.01 30.60 2.73
N ALA A 182 14.46 31.78 2.48
CA ALA A 182 15.16 32.93 1.93
C ALA A 182 16.11 33.55 2.95
#